data_AF-A0AAV1X2H4-F1
#
_entry.id   AF-A0AAV1X2H4-F1
#
_cell.length_a   1.000
_cell.length_b   1.000
_cell.length_c   1.000
_cell.angle_alpha   90.00
_cell.angle_beta   90.00
_cell.angle_gamma   90.00
#
_symmetry.space_group_name_H-M   'P 1'
#
loop_
_entity.id
_entity.type
_entity.pdbx_description
1 polymer ?
#
loop_
_entity_poly.entity_id
_entity_poly.type
_entity_poly.pdbx_seq_one_letter_code
_entity_poly.pdbx_strand_id
1 'polypeptide(L)'
;MYRNKSLRWVEENYDSVPERFWFLERPIDTTPAADTVFHMTGSNIISVELWLMDNLDARSMIFMTALDELNATPLSERKSIFALFASALICVFPVLAPTVKLVLNNSGMNTREVKLPSQAEQHLIQMNRDTPENYVAVLGAQIAIMLIKNPSDANCNSFMQSWAQGLAASIGMPTDSRNFTPIADFEKVTLIKRLFSNRFLNTYIMKEIINYCALQAPISTLYNYVAEIVKYHGMGAFTSISDVLLSVKSPVLYNPRVLHEVDRFSFAYIAVRQFEYPQYFYMLAKPTVTHLIERNNFPVLARVAQLIKQATSSPLNPFVAPRDRDSPIVLELVELHKRAIFGRSVNVPRPTLRSLNAYSYGNMEVAFIHNSQSANREQSDRVTIQQPPPRLN
;
A
#
# COMPACT_ATOMS: atom_id res chain seq x y z
N MET A 1 29.15 5.89 51.18
CA MET A 1 28.21 5.09 50.35
C MET A 1 27.39 6.10 49.55
N TYR A 2 27.36 6.22 48.23
CA TYR A 2 27.98 5.54 47.09
C TYR A 2 28.60 6.62 46.18
N ARG A 3 29.69 6.26 45.48
CA ARG A 3 30.55 7.15 44.69
C ARG A 3 29.88 7.63 43.39
N ASN A 4 30.01 8.93 43.14
CA ASN A 4 29.97 9.55 41.81
C ASN A 4 31.08 8.93 40.94
N LYS A 5 30.72 8.35 39.79
CA LYS A 5 31.67 8.00 38.73
C LYS A 5 31.26 8.72 37.45
N SER A 6 32.04 9.73 37.09
CA SER A 6 32.13 10.24 35.73
C SER A 6 32.59 9.13 34.80
N LEU A 7 31.86 8.89 33.71
CA LEU A 7 32.36 8.11 32.59
C LEU A 7 32.62 9.07 31.43
N ARG A 8 33.90 9.07 31.04
CA ARG A 8 34.47 9.76 29.90
C ARG A 8 33.82 9.26 28.62
N TRP A 9 33.56 10.19 27.71
CA TRP A 9 33.36 9.89 26.30
C TRP A 9 34.65 9.29 25.75
N VAL A 10 34.54 8.11 25.17
CA VAL A 10 35.55 7.53 24.29
C VAL A 10 35.13 7.95 22.88
N GLU A 11 35.93 8.82 22.26
CA GLU A 11 35.85 9.08 20.83
C GLU A 11 36.32 7.80 20.12
N GLU A 12 35.39 7.05 19.53
CA GLU A 12 35.70 6.03 18.54
C GLU A 12 35.34 6.55 17.15
N ASN A 13 36.40 6.58 16.32
CA ASN A 13 36.45 7.01 14.93
C ASN A 13 35.25 6.57 14.09
N TYR A 14 34.55 7.56 13.53
CA TYR A 14 33.57 7.40 12.45
C TYR A 14 34.20 7.71 11.07
N ASP A 15 35.39 7.18 10.82
CA ASP A 15 36.03 7.27 9.50
C ASP A 15 35.80 5.97 8.72
N SER A 16 34.61 5.84 8.10
CA SER A 16 34.39 5.12 6.82
C SER A 16 32.90 4.82 6.56
N VAL A 17 32.03 5.83 6.58
CA VAL A 17 30.72 5.72 5.91
C VAL A 17 30.80 6.52 4.61
N PRO A 18 30.59 5.91 3.42
CA PRO A 18 30.63 6.65 2.17
C PRO A 18 29.64 7.81 2.18
N GLU A 19 30.11 9.02 1.88
CA GLU A 19 29.40 10.32 1.83
C GLU A 19 28.18 10.39 0.87
N ARG A 20 27.57 9.28 0.45
CA ARG A 20 26.48 9.26 -0.54
C ARG A 20 25.05 9.28 0.01
N PHE A 21 24.85 9.49 1.31
CA PHE A 21 23.51 9.44 1.92
C PHE A 21 23.05 10.75 2.58
N TRP A 22 23.32 11.89 1.94
CA TRP A 22 22.66 13.16 2.26
C TRP A 22 21.65 13.51 1.16
N PHE A 23 20.42 13.00 1.26
CA PHE A 23 19.27 13.52 0.51
C PHE A 23 18.01 13.45 1.39
N LEU A 24 17.94 14.34 2.38
CA LEU A 24 16.69 14.74 3.01
C LEU A 24 16.49 16.24 2.76
N GLU A 25 15.24 16.57 2.45
CA GLU A 25 14.69 17.93 2.37
C GLU A 25 15.10 18.79 1.17
N ARG A 26 14.61 18.41 -0.01
CA ARG A 26 14.13 19.41 -0.98
C ARG A 26 12.62 19.29 -1.11
N PRO A 27 11.88 20.41 -1.24
CA PRO A 27 10.47 20.37 -1.60
C PRO A 27 10.32 19.52 -2.87
N ILE A 28 9.27 18.70 -2.87
CA ILE A 28 8.96 17.78 -3.96
C ILE A 28 8.76 18.62 -5.23
N ASP A 29 9.72 18.58 -6.15
CA ASP A 29 9.48 18.99 -7.54
C ASP A 29 8.37 18.08 -8.08
N THR A 30 7.16 18.63 -8.16
CA THR A 30 5.96 18.00 -8.74
C THR A 30 6.04 17.98 -10.25
N THR A 31 7.19 17.68 -10.84
CA THR A 31 7.27 17.38 -12.26
C THR A 31 6.56 16.05 -12.50
N PRO A 32 5.41 16.03 -13.20
CA PRO A 32 4.71 14.78 -13.47
C PRO A 32 5.63 13.87 -14.29
N ALA A 33 5.77 12.61 -13.85
CA ALA A 33 6.47 11.59 -14.62
C ALA A 33 5.80 11.47 -16.00
N ALA A 34 6.60 11.58 -17.06
CA ALA A 34 6.17 11.72 -18.46
C ALA A 34 5.48 10.47 -19.05
N ASP A 35 5.25 9.42 -18.27
CA ASP A 35 4.99 8.08 -18.81
C ASP A 35 3.51 7.75 -19.07
N THR A 36 2.60 8.72 -19.03
CA THR A 36 1.20 8.50 -19.47
C THR A 36 0.51 9.81 -19.85
N VAL A 37 1.15 10.62 -20.69
CA VAL A 37 0.44 11.73 -21.33
C VAL A 37 -0.45 11.11 -22.41
N PHE A 38 -1.75 10.98 -22.12
CA PHE A 38 -2.74 10.73 -23.15
C PHE A 38 -2.73 11.95 -24.08
N HIS A 39 -1.99 11.85 -25.19
CA HIS A 39 -2.05 12.83 -26.27
C HIS A 39 -3.43 12.77 -26.93
N MET A 40 -4.42 13.44 -26.33
CA MET A 40 -5.67 13.76 -27.00
C MET A 40 -5.42 14.98 -27.88
N THR A 41 -5.12 14.75 -29.15
CA THR A 41 -5.08 15.79 -30.18
C THR A 41 -6.45 16.45 -30.29
N GLY A 42 -6.46 17.78 -30.27
CA GLY A 42 -7.62 18.61 -29.98
C GLY A 42 -8.91 18.26 -30.73
N SER A 43 -9.95 17.97 -29.96
CA SER A 43 -11.34 18.34 -30.27
C SER A 43 -12.22 18.02 -29.05
N ASN A 44 -12.88 19.06 -28.54
CA ASN A 44 -13.87 19.07 -27.44
C ASN A 44 -13.32 18.80 -26.03
N ILE A 45 -12.87 19.87 -25.38
CA ILE A 45 -12.83 19.94 -23.91
C ILE A 45 -14.26 19.73 -23.42
N ILE A 46 -14.54 18.57 -22.85
CA ILE A 46 -15.85 18.24 -22.28
C ILE A 46 -15.80 18.63 -20.82
N SER A 47 -16.76 19.46 -20.40
CA SER A 47 -16.95 19.80 -19.01
C SER A 47 -17.58 18.61 -18.29
N VAL A 48 -17.00 18.20 -17.15
CA VAL A 48 -17.55 17.17 -16.27
C VAL A 48 -17.84 17.76 -14.90
N GLU A 49 -18.90 17.32 -14.25
CA GLU A 49 -19.26 17.77 -12.91
C GLU A 49 -18.55 16.91 -11.85
N LEU A 50 -17.74 17.56 -11.02
CA LEU A 50 -17.07 16.95 -9.88
C LEU A 50 -17.82 17.37 -8.62
N TRP A 51 -18.46 16.41 -7.96
CA TRP A 51 -19.26 16.72 -6.79
C TRP A 51 -18.39 16.76 -5.54
N LEU A 52 -18.51 17.86 -4.80
CA LEU A 52 -17.79 18.12 -3.57
C LEU A 52 -18.78 18.26 -2.43
N MET A 53 -18.43 17.72 -1.27
CA MET A 53 -19.25 17.86 -0.08
C MET A 53 -19.03 19.25 0.53
N ASP A 54 -20.11 20.00 0.77
CA ASP A 54 -20.06 21.20 1.63
C ASP A 54 -20.73 20.98 3.00
N ASN A 55 -21.36 19.82 3.18
CA ASN A 55 -21.87 19.34 4.46
C ASN A 55 -21.44 17.88 4.68
N LEU A 56 -20.80 17.60 5.82
CA LEU A 56 -20.36 16.25 6.17
C LEU A 56 -21.54 15.29 6.42
N ASP A 57 -22.68 15.81 6.90
CA ASP A 57 -23.88 15.01 7.17
C ASP A 57 -24.49 14.44 5.89
N ALA A 58 -24.18 15.03 4.73
CA ALA A 58 -24.65 14.55 3.42
C ALA A 58 -23.68 13.55 2.76
N ARG A 59 -22.56 13.20 3.41
CA ARG A 59 -21.52 12.33 2.81
C ARG A 59 -22.10 11.00 2.32
N SER A 60 -22.90 10.33 3.15
CA SER A 60 -23.50 9.04 2.80
C SER A 60 -24.34 9.15 1.53
N MET A 61 -25.18 10.18 1.49
CA MET A 61 -26.11 10.44 0.41
C MET A 61 -25.38 10.74 -0.91
N ILE A 62 -24.40 11.65 -0.87
CA ILE A 62 -23.61 12.03 -2.05
C ILE A 62 -22.81 10.82 -2.58
N PHE A 63 -22.18 10.06 -1.68
CA PHE A 63 -21.41 8.88 -2.05
C PHE A 63 -22.29 7.83 -2.74
N MET A 64 -23.46 7.53 -2.15
CA MET A 64 -24.36 6.52 -2.71
C MET A 64 -24.99 6.98 -4.02
N THR A 65 -25.41 8.25 -4.14
CA THR A 65 -25.89 8.81 -5.41
C THR A 65 -24.82 8.73 -6.50
N ALA A 66 -23.56 9.06 -6.19
CA ALA A 66 -22.47 9.00 -7.16
C ALA A 66 -22.21 7.55 -7.62
N LEU A 67 -22.29 6.56 -6.73
CA LEU A 67 -22.15 5.15 -7.09
C LEU A 67 -23.33 4.61 -7.89
N ASP A 68 -24.56 4.99 -7.54
CA ASP A 68 -25.75 4.54 -8.24
C ASP A 68 -25.77 5.13 -9.67
N GLU A 69 -25.44 6.41 -9.85
CA GLU A 69 -25.27 7.02 -11.17
C GLU A 69 -24.09 6.42 -11.94
N LEU A 70 -22.97 6.13 -11.29
CA LEU A 70 -21.83 5.47 -11.93
C LEU A 70 -22.23 4.11 -12.49
N ASN A 71 -23.05 3.35 -11.76
CA ASN A 71 -23.55 2.06 -12.19
C ASN A 71 -24.59 2.16 -13.31
N ALA A 72 -25.43 3.21 -13.30
CA ALA A 72 -26.39 3.48 -14.37
C ALA A 72 -25.75 4.02 -15.67
N THR A 73 -24.60 4.70 -15.56
CA THR A 73 -23.94 5.35 -16.70
C THR A 73 -23.41 4.32 -17.70
N PRO A 74 -23.71 4.45 -19.02
CA PRO A 74 -23.22 3.53 -20.03
C PRO A 74 -21.71 3.69 -20.28
N LEU A 75 -21.03 2.62 -20.68
CA LEU A 75 -19.56 2.62 -20.94
C LEU A 75 -19.11 3.58 -22.05
N SER A 76 -20.02 4.02 -22.92
CA SER A 76 -19.78 5.07 -23.92
C SER A 76 -19.46 6.42 -23.27
N GLU A 77 -19.95 6.68 -22.05
CA GLU A 77 -19.81 7.94 -21.32
C GLU A 77 -18.67 7.92 -20.32
N ARG A 78 -17.47 7.53 -20.79
CA ARG A 78 -16.28 7.32 -19.96
C ARG A 78 -15.95 8.50 -19.03
N LYS A 79 -16.11 9.73 -19.53
CA LYS A 79 -15.80 10.95 -18.77
C LYS A 79 -16.73 11.13 -17.56
N SER A 80 -18.02 10.83 -17.72
CA SER A 80 -19.00 10.84 -16.63
C SER A 80 -18.67 9.78 -15.59
N ILE A 81 -18.31 8.56 -16.01
CA ILE A 81 -17.86 7.48 -15.12
C ILE A 81 -16.67 7.94 -14.27
N PHE A 82 -15.69 8.61 -14.87
CA PHE A 82 -14.52 9.11 -14.12
C PHE A 82 -14.88 10.18 -13.10
N ALA A 83 -15.77 11.12 -13.47
CA ALA A 83 -16.18 12.21 -12.59
C ALA A 83 -17.05 11.73 -11.41
N LEU A 84 -17.96 10.77 -11.65
CA LEU A 84 -18.76 10.13 -10.61
C LEU A 84 -17.89 9.30 -9.67
N PHE A 85 -16.94 8.53 -10.20
CA PHE A 85 -15.97 7.80 -9.38
C PHE A 85 -15.11 8.73 -8.54
N ALA A 86 -14.60 9.80 -9.15
CA ALA A 86 -13.84 10.84 -8.47
C ALA A 86 -14.64 11.48 -7.34
N SER A 87 -15.92 11.77 -7.57
CA SER A 87 -16.83 12.32 -6.56
C SER A 87 -17.00 11.36 -5.38
N ALA A 88 -17.25 10.08 -5.63
CA ALA A 88 -17.32 9.05 -4.59
C ALA A 88 -15.99 8.92 -3.82
N LEU A 89 -14.84 8.92 -4.52
CA LEU A 89 -13.52 8.87 -3.89
C LEU A 89 -13.26 10.06 -2.97
N ILE A 90 -13.62 11.28 -3.40
CA ILE A 90 -13.47 12.51 -2.61
C ILE A 90 -14.38 12.51 -1.39
N CYS A 91 -15.57 11.90 -1.47
CA CYS A 91 -16.44 11.75 -0.29
C CYS A 91 -15.77 10.93 0.82
N VAL A 92 -14.98 9.92 0.44
CA VAL A 92 -14.24 9.06 1.38
C VAL A 92 -12.95 9.73 1.83
N PHE A 93 -12.24 10.39 0.92
CA PHE A 93 -10.97 11.07 1.17
C PHE A 93 -11.02 12.53 0.67
N PRO A 94 -11.63 13.45 1.43
CA PRO A 94 -11.81 14.84 0.98
C PRO A 94 -10.50 15.55 0.65
N VAL A 95 -9.42 15.21 1.36
CA VAL A 95 -8.07 15.73 1.16
C VAL A 95 -7.52 15.42 -0.25
N LEU A 96 -8.06 14.41 -0.94
CA LEU A 96 -7.63 14.05 -2.28
C LEU A 96 -8.25 14.92 -3.38
N ALA A 97 -9.22 15.79 -3.08
CA ALA A 97 -9.92 16.57 -4.10
C ALA A 97 -8.98 17.33 -5.07
N PRO A 98 -7.93 18.05 -4.61
CA PRO A 98 -7.01 18.73 -5.52
C PRO A 98 -6.25 17.76 -6.44
N THR A 99 -5.82 16.62 -5.90
CA THR A 99 -5.08 15.59 -6.64
C THR A 99 -5.97 14.90 -7.67
N VAL A 100 -7.19 14.54 -7.29
CA VAL A 100 -8.18 13.92 -8.19
C VAL A 100 -8.54 14.88 -9.33
N LYS A 101 -8.75 16.16 -9.03
CA LYS A 101 -8.99 17.21 -10.02
C LYS A 101 -7.82 17.34 -11.00
N LEU A 102 -6.58 17.31 -10.51
CA LEU A 102 -5.40 17.35 -11.36
C LEU A 102 -5.33 16.13 -12.30
N VAL A 103 -5.62 14.92 -11.80
CA VAL A 103 -5.67 13.70 -12.63
C VAL A 103 -6.72 13.81 -13.72
N LEU A 104 -7.91 14.31 -13.41
CA LEU A 104 -8.98 14.52 -14.39
C LEU A 104 -8.57 15.56 -15.46
N ASN A 105 -8.00 16.69 -15.03
CA ASN A 105 -7.57 17.76 -15.92
C ASN A 105 -6.44 17.33 -16.87
N ASN A 106 -5.44 16.61 -16.34
CA ASN A 106 -4.35 16.05 -17.15
C ASN A 106 -4.83 15.00 -18.17
N SER A 107 -6.05 14.51 -17.99
CA SER A 107 -6.70 13.55 -18.89
C SER A 107 -7.64 14.23 -19.90
N GLY A 108 -7.57 15.56 -20.02
CA GLY A 108 -8.33 16.35 -21.00
C GLY A 108 -9.79 16.60 -20.61
N MET A 109 -10.13 16.49 -19.32
CA MET A 109 -11.46 16.84 -18.79
C MET A 109 -11.42 18.21 -18.14
N ASN A 110 -12.41 19.06 -18.38
CA ASN A 110 -12.56 20.30 -17.62
C ASN A 110 -13.51 20.05 -16.45
N THR A 111 -13.00 20.04 -15.23
CA THR A 111 -13.81 19.79 -14.04
C THR A 111 -14.56 21.06 -13.61
N ARG A 112 -15.88 21.01 -13.56
CA ARG A 112 -16.74 21.99 -12.88
C ARG A 112 -17.10 21.43 -11.51
N GLU A 113 -16.80 22.18 -10.45
CA GLU A 113 -17.15 21.76 -9.09
C GLU A 113 -18.62 22.06 -8.80
N VAL A 114 -19.31 21.09 -8.21
CA VAL A 114 -20.70 21.20 -7.74
C VAL A 114 -20.72 20.84 -6.26
N LYS A 115 -21.13 21.78 -5.41
CA LYS A 115 -21.20 21.58 -3.96
C LYS A 115 -22.53 20.92 -3.60
N LEU A 116 -22.47 19.80 -2.90
CA LEU A 116 -23.63 19.05 -2.45
C LEU A 116 -23.67 19.00 -0.92
N PRO A 117 -24.87 19.13 -0.32
CA PRO A 117 -26.19 19.09 -0.97
C PRO A 117 -26.69 20.44 -1.52
N SER A 118 -26.00 21.56 -1.24
CA SER A 118 -26.54 22.91 -1.48
C SER A 118 -26.90 23.25 -2.94
N GLN A 119 -26.25 22.61 -3.92
CA GLN A 119 -26.49 22.85 -5.34
C GLN A 119 -27.23 21.70 -6.04
N ALA A 120 -27.72 20.70 -5.30
CA ALA A 120 -28.34 19.51 -5.90
C ALA A 120 -29.54 19.86 -6.80
N GLU A 121 -30.44 20.72 -6.33
CA GLU A 121 -31.63 21.14 -7.08
C GLU A 121 -31.26 21.89 -8.38
N GLN A 122 -30.25 22.76 -8.32
CA GLN A 122 -29.77 23.54 -9.47
C GLN A 122 -29.20 22.64 -10.58
N HIS A 123 -28.66 21.49 -10.19
CA HIS A 123 -28.03 20.51 -11.08
C HIS A 123 -28.92 19.29 -11.34
N LEU A 124 -30.18 19.30 -10.86
CA LEU A 124 -31.14 18.20 -11.01
C LEU A 124 -30.64 16.84 -10.45
N ILE A 125 -29.79 16.89 -9.42
CA ILE A 125 -29.23 15.69 -8.78
C ILE A 125 -30.21 15.18 -7.73
N GLN A 126 -30.70 13.95 -7.91
CA GLN A 126 -31.62 13.32 -6.98
C GLN A 126 -30.86 12.59 -5.87
N MET A 127 -30.79 13.21 -4.70
CA MET A 127 -30.16 12.64 -3.52
C MET A 127 -31.24 11.95 -2.66
N ASN A 128 -31.51 10.68 -2.93
CA ASN A 128 -32.65 9.95 -2.37
C ASN A 128 -32.27 8.78 -1.45
N ARG A 129 -30.98 8.51 -1.29
CA ARG A 129 -30.50 7.32 -0.58
C ARG A 129 -29.60 7.70 0.57
N ASP A 130 -30.18 7.75 1.76
CA ASP A 130 -29.38 7.74 2.98
C ASP A 130 -29.01 6.29 3.32
N THR A 131 -27.76 6.09 3.76
CA THR A 131 -27.22 4.76 4.06
C THR A 131 -26.32 4.88 5.28
N PRO A 132 -26.34 3.90 6.21
CA PRO A 132 -25.48 3.92 7.37
C PRO A 132 -24.01 4.18 7.04
N GLU A 133 -23.36 5.04 7.83
CA GLU A 133 -21.98 5.48 7.58
C GLU A 133 -20.97 4.31 7.54
N ASN A 134 -21.20 3.25 8.31
CA ASN A 134 -20.37 2.05 8.28
C ASN A 134 -20.39 1.36 6.89
N TYR A 135 -21.51 1.39 6.19
CA TYR A 135 -21.64 0.84 4.85
C TYR A 135 -20.84 1.67 3.84
N VAL A 136 -20.95 3.00 3.93
CA VAL A 136 -20.18 3.96 3.11
C VAL A 136 -18.68 3.78 3.34
N ALA A 137 -18.26 3.66 4.59
CA ALA A 137 -16.88 3.41 4.96
C ALA A 137 -16.35 2.10 4.34
N VAL A 138 -17.12 1.01 4.38
CA VAL A 138 -16.74 -0.27 3.77
C VAL A 138 -16.57 -0.15 2.25
N LEU A 139 -17.51 0.50 1.57
CA LEU A 139 -17.40 0.72 0.12
C LEU A 139 -16.23 1.67 -0.22
N GLY A 140 -15.99 2.70 0.58
CA GLY A 140 -14.85 3.59 0.42
C GLY A 140 -13.50 2.89 0.59
N ALA A 141 -13.39 2.02 1.61
CA ALA A 141 -12.23 1.15 1.79
C ALA A 141 -12.04 0.20 0.60
N GLN A 142 -13.13 -0.34 0.05
CA GLN A 142 -13.10 -1.19 -1.14
C GLN A 142 -12.62 -0.41 -2.39
N ILE A 143 -13.02 0.86 -2.56
CA ILE A 143 -12.50 1.75 -3.62
C ILE A 143 -10.97 1.88 -3.50
N ALA A 144 -10.46 2.13 -2.30
CA ALA A 144 -9.02 2.28 -2.08
C ALA A 144 -8.26 0.98 -2.44
N ILE A 145 -8.77 -0.18 -2.02
CA ILE A 145 -8.17 -1.48 -2.37
C ILE A 145 -8.20 -1.69 -3.89
N MET A 146 -9.31 -1.36 -4.56
CA MET A 146 -9.47 -1.53 -6.01
C MET A 146 -8.45 -0.70 -6.82
N LEU A 147 -8.17 0.53 -6.38
CA LEU A 147 -7.19 1.40 -7.04
C LEU A 147 -5.75 0.90 -6.86
N ILE A 148 -5.45 0.30 -5.70
CA ILE A 148 -4.13 -0.22 -5.36
C ILE A 148 -3.89 -1.62 -5.96
N LYS A 149 -4.82 -2.56 -5.76
CA LYS A 149 -4.66 -3.97 -6.18
C LYS A 149 -5.29 -4.21 -7.54
N ASN A 150 -4.71 -5.12 -8.32
CA ASN A 150 -5.21 -5.52 -9.64
C ASN A 150 -6.10 -6.76 -9.55
N PRO A 151 -7.44 -6.62 -9.45
CA PRO A 151 -8.32 -7.77 -9.62
C PRO A 151 -8.20 -8.29 -11.06
N SER A 152 -8.16 -9.61 -11.21
CA SER A 152 -8.29 -10.26 -12.52
C SER A 152 -9.74 -10.30 -12.96
N ASP A 153 -9.99 -10.22 -14.26
CA ASP A 153 -11.32 -10.35 -14.90
C ASP A 153 -12.14 -11.50 -14.32
N ALA A 154 -11.58 -12.71 -14.38
CA ALA A 154 -12.23 -13.96 -14.00
C ALA A 154 -12.83 -13.98 -12.59
N ASN A 155 -12.35 -13.12 -11.67
CA ASN A 155 -12.74 -13.13 -10.26
C ASN A 155 -13.03 -11.72 -9.73
N CYS A 156 -13.22 -10.70 -10.56
CA CYS A 156 -13.32 -9.33 -10.06
C CYS A 156 -14.50 -9.17 -9.08
N ASN A 157 -15.69 -9.63 -9.46
CA ASN A 157 -16.88 -9.53 -8.61
C ASN A 157 -16.75 -10.34 -7.32
N SER A 158 -16.24 -11.57 -7.39
CA SER A 158 -16.04 -12.42 -6.21
C SER A 158 -14.97 -11.87 -5.27
N PHE A 159 -13.87 -11.31 -5.81
CA PHE A 159 -12.85 -10.63 -5.00
C PHE A 159 -13.39 -9.38 -4.33
N MET A 160 -14.09 -8.53 -5.09
CA MET A 160 -14.67 -7.30 -4.55
C MET A 160 -15.67 -7.62 -3.44
N GLN A 161 -16.57 -8.59 -3.67
CA GLN A 161 -17.53 -9.02 -2.66
C GLN A 161 -16.84 -9.63 -1.42
N SER A 162 -15.81 -10.45 -1.62
CA SER A 162 -15.03 -11.01 -0.52
C SER A 162 -14.34 -9.92 0.32
N TRP A 163 -13.78 -8.89 -0.32
CA TRP A 163 -13.21 -7.74 0.40
C TRP A 163 -14.26 -6.97 1.17
N ALA A 164 -15.40 -6.65 0.56
CA ALA A 164 -16.48 -5.94 1.24
C ALA A 164 -16.99 -6.72 2.47
N GLN A 165 -17.16 -8.03 2.34
CA GLN A 165 -17.54 -8.89 3.45
C GLN A 165 -16.48 -8.94 4.56
N GLY A 166 -15.20 -9.05 4.21
CA GLY A 166 -14.08 -9.02 5.17
C GLY A 166 -13.96 -7.69 5.90
N LEU A 167 -14.10 -6.58 5.16
CA LEU A 167 -14.12 -5.21 5.69
C LEU A 167 -15.30 -5.01 6.65
N ALA A 168 -16.50 -5.38 6.25
CA ALA A 168 -17.69 -5.30 7.09
C ALA A 168 -17.57 -6.15 8.36
N ALA A 169 -16.99 -7.35 8.25
CA ALA A 169 -16.70 -8.20 9.40
C ALA A 169 -15.70 -7.55 10.37
N SER A 170 -14.67 -6.86 9.85
CA SER A 170 -13.63 -6.23 10.67
C SER A 170 -14.18 -5.14 11.59
N ILE A 171 -15.27 -4.49 11.22
CA ILE A 171 -15.97 -3.48 12.03
C ILE A 171 -17.24 -4.00 12.71
N GLY A 172 -17.45 -5.32 12.73
CA GLY A 172 -18.55 -5.95 13.45
C GLY A 172 -19.94 -5.79 12.83
N MET A 173 -20.06 -5.51 11.53
CA MET A 173 -21.37 -5.42 10.87
C MET A 173 -22.10 -6.78 10.92
N PRO A 174 -23.41 -6.82 11.23
CA PRO A 174 -24.22 -8.05 11.19
C PRO A 174 -24.19 -8.70 9.81
N THR A 175 -24.21 -10.03 9.74
CA THR A 175 -24.13 -10.79 8.48
C THR A 175 -25.22 -10.38 7.48
N ASP A 176 -26.44 -10.16 7.97
CA ASP A 176 -27.60 -9.79 7.14
C ASP A 176 -27.43 -8.41 6.47
N SER A 177 -26.58 -7.56 7.03
CA SER A 177 -26.24 -6.24 6.50
C SER A 177 -25.05 -6.27 5.52
N ARG A 178 -24.47 -7.45 5.22
CA ARG A 178 -23.28 -7.60 4.36
C ARG A 178 -23.59 -7.84 2.88
N ASN A 179 -24.81 -7.52 2.46
CA ASN A 179 -25.20 -7.54 1.06
C ASN A 179 -24.74 -6.25 0.38
N PHE A 180 -23.46 -6.22 0.00
CA PHE A 180 -22.86 -5.10 -0.71
C PHE A 180 -23.09 -5.23 -2.21
N THR A 181 -23.60 -4.18 -2.82
CA THR A 181 -23.54 -4.02 -4.28
C THR A 181 -22.08 -3.75 -4.67
N PRO A 182 -21.54 -4.43 -5.68
CA PRO A 182 -20.22 -4.09 -6.21
C PRO A 182 -20.15 -2.61 -6.60
N ILE A 183 -19.01 -1.95 -6.35
CA ILE A 183 -18.79 -0.54 -6.72
C ILE A 183 -19.11 -0.30 -8.20
N ALA A 184 -18.64 -1.20 -9.08
CA ALA A 184 -18.86 -1.17 -10.50
C ALA A 184 -18.66 -2.57 -11.11
N ASP A 185 -19.14 -2.78 -12.34
CA ASP A 185 -18.79 -3.95 -13.15
C ASP A 185 -17.30 -3.95 -13.55
N PHE A 186 -16.80 -5.10 -14.01
CA PHE A 186 -15.38 -5.27 -14.34
C PHE A 186 -14.88 -4.31 -15.43
N GLU A 187 -15.71 -4.00 -16.44
CA GLU A 187 -15.33 -3.13 -17.54
C GLU A 187 -15.14 -1.69 -17.06
N LYS A 188 -16.04 -1.21 -16.20
CA LYS A 188 -15.94 0.08 -15.51
C LYS A 188 -14.76 0.12 -14.56
N VAL A 189 -14.55 -0.92 -13.76
CA VAL A 189 -13.36 -1.01 -12.88
C VAL A 189 -12.08 -0.89 -13.71
N THR A 190 -11.97 -1.65 -14.79
CA THR A 190 -10.80 -1.60 -15.69
C THR A 190 -10.60 -0.20 -16.27
N LEU A 191 -11.68 0.44 -16.70
CA LEU A 191 -11.67 1.80 -17.24
C LEU A 191 -11.19 2.81 -16.19
N ILE A 192 -11.82 2.83 -15.01
CA ILE A 192 -11.48 3.71 -13.88
C ILE A 192 -10.02 3.55 -13.50
N LYS A 193 -9.54 2.32 -13.39
CA LYS A 193 -8.16 2.04 -13.02
C LYS A 193 -7.14 2.54 -14.02
N ARG A 194 -7.40 2.46 -15.32
CA ARG A 194 -6.49 3.03 -16.33
C ARG A 194 -6.22 4.51 -16.09
N LEU A 195 -7.19 5.23 -15.53
CA LEU A 195 -7.06 6.65 -15.22
C LEU A 195 -6.48 6.90 -13.83
N PHE A 196 -7.01 6.23 -12.81
CA PHE A 196 -6.75 6.54 -11.41
C PHE A 196 -5.66 5.68 -10.76
N SER A 197 -5.22 4.58 -11.38
CA SER A 197 -4.08 3.78 -10.87
C SER A 197 -2.72 4.43 -11.17
N ASN A 198 -2.65 5.76 -11.11
CA ASN A 198 -1.39 6.49 -11.09
C ASN A 198 -0.76 6.35 -9.71
N ARG A 199 0.55 6.07 -9.70
CA ARG A 199 1.37 5.96 -8.50
C ARG A 199 1.21 7.15 -7.55
N PHE A 200 1.12 8.38 -8.07
CA PHE A 200 0.97 9.58 -7.25
C PHE A 200 -0.31 9.50 -6.40
N LEU A 201 -1.47 9.26 -7.03
CA LEU A 201 -2.74 9.13 -6.30
C LEU A 201 -2.69 7.97 -5.30
N ASN A 202 -2.12 6.82 -5.69
CA ASN A 202 -1.94 5.68 -4.79
C ASN A 202 -1.06 6.02 -3.58
N THR A 203 -0.01 6.83 -3.74
CA THR A 203 0.82 7.32 -2.62
C THR A 203 -0.01 8.16 -1.65
N TYR A 204 -0.86 9.07 -2.14
CA TYR A 204 -1.71 9.89 -1.27
C TYR A 204 -2.80 9.06 -0.57
N ILE A 205 -3.47 8.16 -1.29
CA ILE A 205 -4.44 7.22 -0.69
C ILE A 205 -3.77 6.41 0.43
N MET A 206 -2.55 5.89 0.19
CA MET A 206 -1.84 5.11 1.20
C MET A 206 -1.45 5.96 2.43
N LYS A 207 -1.06 7.22 2.24
CA LYS A 207 -0.80 8.16 3.35
C LYS A 207 -2.07 8.40 4.17
N GLU A 208 -3.21 8.61 3.51
CA GLU A 208 -4.49 8.76 4.22
C GLU A 208 -4.86 7.49 4.98
N ILE A 209 -4.68 6.31 4.39
CA ILE A 209 -4.89 5.03 5.10
C ILE A 209 -4.02 4.96 6.36
N ILE A 210 -2.72 5.30 6.28
CA ILE A 210 -1.81 5.32 7.44
C ILE A 210 -2.29 6.30 8.51
N ASN A 211 -2.72 7.50 8.09
CA ASN A 211 -3.28 8.51 9.00
C ASN A 211 -4.52 7.97 9.72
N TYR A 212 -5.44 7.33 8.99
CA TYR A 212 -6.62 6.69 9.58
C TYR A 212 -6.28 5.55 10.54
N CYS A 213 -5.26 4.73 10.22
CA CYS A 213 -4.76 3.68 11.11
C CYS A 213 -4.24 4.24 12.45
N ALA A 214 -3.65 5.43 12.45
CA ALA A 214 -3.14 6.09 13.65
C ALA A 214 -4.24 6.69 14.54
N LEU A 215 -5.47 6.83 14.03
CA LEU A 215 -6.59 7.33 14.82
C LEU A 215 -7.05 6.27 15.84
N GLN A 216 -7.35 6.70 17.06
CA GLN A 216 -7.98 5.85 18.09
C GLN A 216 -9.52 5.82 17.93
N ALA A 217 -10.00 5.60 16.71
CA ALA A 217 -11.42 5.64 16.35
C ALA A 217 -11.87 4.31 15.71
N PRO A 218 -13.16 3.92 15.75
CA PRO A 218 -13.64 2.67 15.16
C PRO A 218 -13.27 2.49 13.68
N ILE A 219 -13.18 3.60 12.93
CA ILE A 219 -12.77 3.62 11.52
C ILE A 219 -11.32 3.12 11.33
N SER A 220 -10.46 3.22 12.34
CA SER A 220 -9.08 2.75 12.25
C SER A 220 -9.00 1.23 12.16
N THR A 221 -9.92 0.48 12.78
CA THR A 221 -10.02 -0.98 12.61
C THR A 221 -10.24 -1.36 11.15
N LEU A 222 -11.12 -0.64 10.45
CA LEU A 222 -11.38 -0.82 9.03
C LEU A 222 -10.12 -0.57 8.20
N TYR A 223 -9.47 0.58 8.41
CA TYR A 223 -8.28 0.94 7.65
C TYR A 223 -7.06 0.11 8.01
N ASN A 224 -6.94 -0.41 9.23
CA ASN A 224 -5.95 -1.41 9.60
C ASN A 224 -6.14 -2.69 8.78
N TYR A 225 -7.38 -3.12 8.56
CA TYR A 225 -7.68 -4.26 7.69
C TYR A 225 -7.31 -3.97 6.23
N VAL A 226 -7.63 -2.78 5.72
CA VAL A 226 -7.17 -2.32 4.38
C VAL A 226 -5.65 -2.34 4.28
N ALA A 227 -4.97 -1.77 5.29
CA ALA A 227 -3.52 -1.65 5.38
C ALA A 227 -2.84 -3.03 5.38
N GLU A 228 -3.44 -4.04 6.02
CA GLU A 228 -2.96 -5.43 5.96
C GLU A 228 -3.20 -6.06 4.58
N ILE A 229 -4.32 -5.77 3.90
CA ILE A 229 -4.59 -6.26 2.53
C ILE A 229 -3.57 -5.73 1.51
N VAL A 230 -3.16 -4.46 1.63
CA VAL A 230 -2.24 -3.80 0.69
C VAL A 230 -0.77 -3.92 1.08
N LYS A 231 -0.51 -4.51 2.25
CA LYS A 231 0.84 -4.79 2.75
C LYS A 231 1.65 -5.59 1.73
N TYR A 232 2.87 -5.12 1.47
CA TYR A 232 3.80 -5.69 0.49
C TYR A 232 3.24 -5.81 -0.92
N HIS A 233 2.21 -5.02 -1.27
CA HIS A 233 1.68 -4.98 -2.63
C HIS A 233 2.79 -4.63 -3.63
N GLY A 234 2.87 -5.37 -4.75
CA GLY A 234 3.94 -5.23 -5.75
C GLY A 234 5.29 -5.83 -5.33
N MET A 235 5.47 -6.27 -4.08
CA MET A 235 6.74 -6.76 -3.54
C MET A 235 6.81 -8.29 -3.45
N GLY A 236 5.94 -9.01 -4.17
CA GLY A 236 5.77 -10.46 -3.98
C GLY A 236 7.04 -11.30 -4.20
N ALA A 237 7.91 -10.90 -5.13
CA ALA A 237 9.19 -11.58 -5.35
C ALA A 237 10.18 -11.29 -4.21
N PHE A 238 10.26 -10.02 -3.79
CA PHE A 238 11.09 -9.58 -2.65
C PHE A 238 10.69 -10.29 -1.35
N THR A 239 9.41 -10.31 -1.01
CA THR A 239 8.91 -10.98 0.20
C THR A 239 9.11 -12.48 0.12
N SER A 240 8.87 -13.11 -1.04
CA SER A 240 9.13 -14.54 -1.20
C SER A 240 10.60 -14.90 -0.94
N ILE A 241 11.56 -14.12 -1.45
CA ILE A 241 12.99 -14.37 -1.18
C ILE A 241 13.31 -14.16 0.31
N SER A 242 12.82 -13.07 0.90
CA SER A 242 13.02 -12.78 2.32
C SER A 242 12.48 -13.90 3.21
N ASP A 243 11.23 -14.31 2.97
CA ASP A 243 10.51 -15.26 3.80
C ASP A 243 11.03 -16.69 3.63
N VAL A 244 11.43 -17.08 2.41
CA VAL A 244 11.76 -18.47 2.09
C VAL A 244 13.26 -18.74 2.10
N LEU A 245 14.08 -17.79 1.67
CA LEU A 245 15.52 -18.00 1.52
C LEU A 245 16.33 -17.31 2.63
N LEU A 246 16.03 -16.04 2.92
CA LEU A 246 16.79 -15.26 3.89
C LEU A 246 16.51 -15.72 5.33
N SER A 247 15.23 -15.87 5.71
CA SER A 247 14.80 -16.23 7.07
C SER A 247 15.46 -17.52 7.59
N VAL A 248 15.61 -18.53 6.73
CA VAL A 248 16.19 -19.85 7.05
C VAL A 248 17.67 -19.98 6.72
N LYS A 249 18.30 -18.88 6.27
CA LYS A 249 19.70 -18.84 5.84
C LYS A 249 20.02 -19.93 4.81
N SER A 250 19.20 -19.98 3.75
CA SER A 250 19.25 -20.99 2.68
C SER A 250 20.63 -21.08 2.04
N PRO A 251 21.16 -22.30 1.74
CA PRO A 251 22.43 -22.47 1.02
C PRO A 251 22.42 -21.87 -0.39
N VAL A 252 21.23 -21.67 -0.97
CA VAL A 252 21.05 -21.03 -2.29
C VAL A 252 21.70 -19.64 -2.32
N LEU A 253 21.66 -18.90 -1.21
CA LEU A 253 22.23 -17.55 -1.11
C LEU A 253 23.76 -17.52 -1.21
N TYR A 254 24.42 -18.68 -1.13
CA TYR A 254 25.87 -18.81 -1.26
C TYR A 254 26.28 -19.48 -2.58
N ASN A 255 25.33 -19.85 -3.45
CA ASN A 255 25.66 -20.48 -4.71
C ASN A 255 26.33 -19.45 -5.66
N PRO A 256 27.54 -19.72 -6.18
CA PRO A 256 28.26 -18.77 -7.03
C PRO A 256 27.46 -18.21 -8.20
N ARG A 257 26.55 -19.01 -8.76
CA ARG A 257 25.77 -18.67 -9.94
C ARG A 257 24.69 -17.59 -9.68
N VAL A 258 24.34 -17.33 -8.42
CA VAL A 258 23.32 -16.32 -8.05
C VAL A 258 23.88 -15.19 -7.19
N LEU A 259 25.19 -15.15 -6.92
CA LEU A 259 25.78 -14.13 -6.04
C LEU A 259 25.47 -12.70 -6.50
N HIS A 260 25.50 -12.44 -7.80
CA HIS A 260 25.13 -11.13 -8.34
C HIS A 260 23.67 -10.72 -8.04
N GLU A 261 22.72 -11.67 -8.01
CA GLU A 261 21.34 -11.41 -7.58
C GLU A 261 21.25 -11.23 -6.06
N VAL A 262 22.07 -11.97 -5.30
CA VAL A 262 22.15 -11.86 -3.83
C VAL A 262 22.66 -10.48 -3.42
N ASP A 263 23.67 -9.94 -4.12
CA ASP A 263 24.19 -8.60 -3.87
C ASP A 263 23.11 -7.54 -4.14
N ARG A 264 22.42 -7.63 -5.29
CA ARG A 264 21.29 -6.74 -5.63
C ARG A 264 20.16 -6.84 -4.61
N PHE A 265 19.81 -8.05 -4.19
CA PHE A 265 18.79 -8.27 -3.18
C PHE A 265 19.21 -7.69 -1.82
N SER A 266 20.49 -7.80 -1.44
CA SER A 266 21.03 -7.20 -0.22
C SER A 266 20.85 -5.68 -0.21
N PHE A 267 21.20 -5.00 -1.31
CA PHE A 267 20.96 -3.56 -1.45
C PHE A 267 19.47 -3.20 -1.37
N ALA A 268 18.61 -3.94 -2.07
CA ALA A 268 17.16 -3.73 -2.01
C ALA A 268 16.61 -3.96 -0.59
N TYR A 269 17.13 -4.98 0.12
CA TYR A 269 16.71 -5.32 1.48
C TYR A 269 17.06 -4.21 2.48
N ILE A 270 18.28 -3.67 2.40
CA ILE A 270 18.70 -2.54 3.23
C ILE A 270 17.82 -1.31 2.95
N ALA A 271 17.60 -0.98 1.67
CA ALA A 271 16.76 0.16 1.27
C ALA A 271 15.32 0.03 1.79
N VAL A 272 14.72 -1.16 1.70
CA VAL A 272 13.37 -1.42 2.22
C VAL A 272 13.34 -1.34 3.75
N ARG A 273 14.32 -1.94 4.45
CA ARG A 273 14.38 -1.96 5.93
C ARG A 273 14.58 -0.60 6.55
N GLN A 274 15.34 0.28 5.88
CA GLN A 274 15.62 1.65 6.34
C GLN A 274 14.49 2.63 5.99
N PHE A 275 13.52 2.22 5.18
CA PHE A 275 12.38 3.06 4.83
C PHE A 275 11.40 3.16 6.01
N GLU A 276 10.72 4.30 6.15
CA GLU A 276 9.80 4.58 7.27
C GLU A 276 8.67 3.56 7.38
N TYR A 277 8.15 3.11 6.23
CA TYR A 277 7.10 2.10 6.15
C TYR A 277 7.52 0.95 5.22
N PRO A 278 8.38 0.02 5.67
CA PRO A 278 8.95 -1.04 4.82
C PRO A 278 7.89 -1.86 4.08
N GLN A 279 6.76 -2.10 4.72
CA GLN A 279 5.65 -2.87 4.16
C GLN A 279 4.86 -2.15 3.06
N TYR A 280 5.02 -0.82 2.91
CA TYR A 280 4.39 -0.02 1.86
C TYR A 280 5.42 0.59 0.90
N PHE A 281 6.66 0.08 0.93
CA PHE A 281 7.80 0.62 0.17
C PHE A 281 7.48 0.82 -1.32
N TYR A 282 6.86 -0.15 -1.98
CA TYR A 282 6.54 -0.05 -3.40
C TYR A 282 5.59 1.13 -3.73
N MET A 283 4.67 1.47 -2.83
CA MET A 283 3.68 2.53 -3.03
C MET A 283 4.19 3.91 -2.62
N LEU A 284 5.00 3.97 -1.56
CA LEU A 284 5.40 5.24 -0.94
C LEU A 284 6.80 5.71 -1.34
N ALA A 285 7.71 4.80 -1.69
CA ALA A 285 9.06 5.18 -2.06
C ALA A 285 9.07 5.85 -3.44
N LYS A 286 10.14 6.60 -3.75
CA LYS A 286 10.29 7.27 -5.05
C LYS A 286 10.50 6.25 -6.18
N PRO A 287 10.09 6.55 -7.43
CA PRO A 287 10.35 5.67 -8.58
C PRO A 287 11.83 5.28 -8.74
N THR A 288 12.72 6.23 -8.43
CA THR A 288 14.18 6.05 -8.46
C THR A 288 14.70 4.99 -7.51
N VAL A 289 13.95 4.53 -6.51
CA VAL A 289 14.38 3.46 -5.59
C VAL A 289 13.48 2.23 -5.64
N THR A 290 12.25 2.32 -6.12
CA THR A 290 11.38 1.14 -6.23
C THR A 290 11.82 0.14 -7.28
N HIS A 291 12.58 0.57 -8.29
CA HIS A 291 13.11 -0.35 -9.27
C HIS A 291 14.01 -1.42 -8.61
N LEU A 292 14.59 -1.16 -7.43
CA LEU A 292 15.46 -2.09 -6.69
C LEU A 292 14.76 -3.40 -6.33
N ILE A 293 13.46 -3.35 -6.03
CA ILE A 293 12.67 -4.51 -5.60
C ILE A 293 11.93 -5.21 -6.76
N GLU A 294 12.19 -4.80 -8.00
CA GLU A 294 11.59 -5.44 -9.17
C GLU A 294 12.12 -6.87 -9.34
N ARG A 295 11.21 -7.77 -9.74
CA ARG A 295 11.53 -9.19 -9.99
C ARG A 295 12.70 -9.37 -10.95
N ASN A 296 12.87 -8.46 -11.90
CA ASN A 296 13.93 -8.50 -12.91
C ASN A 296 15.34 -8.33 -12.34
N ASN A 297 15.48 -7.80 -11.13
CA ASN A 297 16.79 -7.69 -10.47
C ASN A 297 17.27 -9.01 -9.87
N PHE A 298 16.36 -9.94 -9.60
CA PHE A 298 16.64 -11.22 -8.95
C PHE A 298 15.75 -12.36 -9.51
N PRO A 299 15.74 -12.59 -10.84
CA PRO A 299 14.82 -13.51 -11.49
C PRO A 299 15.00 -14.97 -11.05
N VAL A 300 16.24 -15.43 -10.86
CA VAL A 300 16.54 -16.81 -10.42
C VAL A 300 16.11 -17.00 -8.98
N LEU A 301 16.52 -16.10 -8.06
CA LEU A 301 16.16 -16.17 -6.65
C LEU A 301 14.64 -16.10 -6.46
N ALA A 302 13.95 -15.21 -7.20
CA ALA A 302 12.50 -15.09 -7.15
C ALA A 302 11.81 -16.38 -7.57
N ARG A 303 12.31 -17.02 -8.64
CA ARG A 303 11.73 -18.28 -9.12
C ARG A 303 11.99 -19.43 -8.15
N VAL A 304 13.20 -19.54 -7.60
CA VAL A 304 13.55 -20.55 -6.58
C VAL A 304 12.66 -20.40 -5.35
N ALA A 305 12.55 -19.19 -4.80
CA ALA A 305 11.69 -18.91 -3.65
C ALA A 305 10.21 -19.23 -3.92
N GLN A 306 9.71 -18.88 -5.11
CA GLN A 306 8.35 -19.18 -5.53
C GLN A 306 8.07 -20.69 -5.57
N LEU A 307 8.97 -21.49 -6.17
CA LEU A 307 8.79 -22.94 -6.28
C LEU A 307 8.81 -23.62 -4.91
N ILE A 308 9.71 -23.19 -4.02
CA ILE A 308 9.76 -23.69 -2.65
C ILE A 308 8.47 -23.34 -1.91
N LYS A 309 8.01 -22.08 -1.99
CA LYS A 309 6.76 -21.64 -1.35
C LYS A 309 5.57 -22.47 -1.82
N GLN A 310 5.43 -22.68 -3.12
CA GLN A 310 4.36 -23.51 -3.71
C GLN A 310 4.38 -24.94 -3.18
N ALA A 311 5.57 -25.55 -3.06
CA ALA A 311 5.71 -26.89 -2.50
C ALA A 311 5.31 -26.97 -1.02
N THR A 312 5.50 -25.89 -0.25
CA THR A 312 5.12 -25.85 1.17
C THR A 312 3.66 -25.51 1.43
N SER A 313 3.00 -24.77 0.53
CA SER A 313 1.62 -24.29 0.73
C SER A 313 0.54 -25.30 0.32
N SER A 314 0.89 -26.42 -0.32
CA SER A 314 -0.08 -27.45 -0.73
C SER A 314 0.23 -28.79 -0.05
N PRO A 315 -0.38 -29.07 1.12
CA PRO A 315 -0.23 -30.38 1.77
C PRO A 315 -0.92 -31.53 1.00
N LEU A 316 -1.83 -31.21 0.06
CA LEU A 316 -2.63 -32.18 -0.69
C LEU A 316 -2.07 -32.54 -2.08
N ASN A 317 -0.98 -31.92 -2.53
CA ASN A 317 -0.31 -32.25 -3.79
C ASN A 317 1.21 -32.09 -3.66
N PRO A 318 1.92 -33.09 -3.08
CA PRO A 318 3.39 -33.06 -2.98
C PRO A 318 4.11 -33.10 -4.35
N PHE A 319 3.35 -33.30 -5.44
CA PHE A 319 3.85 -33.35 -6.81
C PHE A 319 3.18 -32.30 -7.69
N VAL A 320 3.29 -31.01 -7.33
CA VAL A 320 3.23 -29.99 -8.38
C VAL A 320 4.50 -30.19 -9.21
N ALA A 321 4.40 -30.99 -10.26
CA ALA A 321 5.49 -31.17 -11.21
C ALA A 321 6.00 -29.79 -11.64
N PRO A 322 7.32 -29.57 -11.65
CA PRO A 322 7.89 -28.38 -12.27
C PRO A 322 7.23 -28.22 -13.64
N ARG A 323 6.82 -27.00 -13.99
CA ARG A 323 6.36 -26.79 -15.37
C ARG A 323 7.55 -27.13 -16.28
N ASP A 324 7.32 -27.80 -17.39
CA ASP A 324 8.33 -28.29 -18.38
C ASP A 324 9.29 -27.20 -18.94
N ARG A 325 9.24 -25.97 -18.44
CA ARG A 325 10.01 -24.81 -18.90
C ARG A 325 10.88 -24.17 -17.81
N ASP A 326 10.97 -24.75 -16.62
CA ASP A 326 11.85 -24.21 -15.58
C ASP A 326 13.33 -24.46 -15.90
N SER A 327 14.15 -23.43 -15.74
CA SER A 327 15.58 -23.53 -16.05
C SER A 327 16.28 -24.58 -15.17
N PRO A 328 17.19 -25.41 -15.71
CA PRO A 328 17.90 -26.43 -14.94
C PRO A 328 18.56 -25.89 -13.67
N ILE A 329 19.14 -24.68 -13.74
CA ILE A 329 19.75 -24.01 -12.59
C ILE A 329 18.76 -23.77 -11.45
N VAL A 330 17.52 -23.38 -11.77
CA VAL A 330 16.48 -23.12 -10.76
C VAL A 330 16.13 -24.41 -10.05
N LEU A 331 15.95 -25.51 -10.79
CA LEU A 331 15.60 -26.81 -10.22
C LEU A 331 16.72 -27.35 -9.31
N GLU A 332 17.98 -27.24 -9.75
CA GLU A 332 19.14 -27.59 -8.94
C GLU A 332 19.20 -26.79 -7.63
N LEU A 333 18.93 -25.48 -7.68
CA LEU A 333 18.94 -24.62 -6.49
C LEU A 333 17.76 -24.90 -5.55
N VAL A 334 16.58 -25.23 -6.09
CA VAL A 334 15.45 -25.69 -5.29
C VAL A 334 15.81 -26.99 -4.56
N GLU A 335 16.44 -27.95 -5.25
CA GLU A 335 16.89 -29.17 -4.59
C GLU A 335 18.01 -28.92 -3.57
N LEU A 336 18.93 -28.02 -3.86
CA LEU A 336 19.94 -27.60 -2.89
C LEU A 336 19.30 -27.07 -1.59
N HIS A 337 18.27 -26.23 -1.71
CA HIS A 337 17.50 -25.75 -0.56
C HIS A 337 16.82 -26.91 0.18
N LYS A 338 16.08 -27.76 -0.54
CA LYS A 338 15.35 -28.89 0.04
C LYS A 338 16.28 -29.84 0.79
N ARG A 339 17.40 -30.25 0.18
CA ARG A 339 18.41 -31.10 0.83
C ARG A 339 18.95 -30.47 2.11
N ALA A 340 19.20 -29.16 2.12
CA ALA A 340 19.72 -28.51 3.32
C ALA A 340 18.68 -28.29 4.42
N ILE A 341 17.40 -28.11 4.09
CA ILE A 341 16.35 -27.89 5.10
C ILE A 341 15.76 -29.21 5.58
N PHE A 342 15.42 -30.13 4.68
CA PHE A 342 14.85 -31.43 5.02
C PHE A 342 15.91 -32.47 5.41
N GLY A 343 17.11 -32.40 4.83
CA GLY A 343 18.24 -33.25 5.21
C GLY A 343 18.84 -32.90 6.58
N ARG A 344 18.51 -31.74 7.15
CA ARG A 344 18.84 -31.35 8.55
C ARG A 344 18.10 -32.16 9.61
N SER A 345 17.20 -33.07 9.21
CA SER A 345 16.70 -34.15 10.08
C SER A 345 17.81 -35.14 10.49
N VAL A 346 18.96 -35.13 9.81
CA VAL A 346 20.13 -35.95 10.14
C VAL A 346 21.28 -35.05 10.62
N ASN A 347 21.71 -35.27 11.87
CA ASN A 347 22.72 -34.52 12.62
C ASN A 347 23.97 -34.12 11.81
N VAL A 348 24.05 -32.87 11.34
CA VAL A 348 25.31 -32.28 10.83
C VAL A 348 25.55 -30.92 11.50
N PRO A 349 26.73 -30.70 12.14
CA PRO A 349 27.07 -29.43 12.80
C PRO A 349 27.14 -28.24 11.84
N ARG A 350 26.67 -27.07 12.30
CA ARG A 350 26.65 -25.82 11.53
C ARG A 350 28.05 -25.17 11.45
N PRO A 351 28.48 -24.68 10.29
CA PRO A 351 29.53 -23.66 10.21
C PRO A 351 29.02 -22.34 10.81
N THR A 352 29.85 -21.70 11.63
CA THR A 352 29.52 -20.47 12.35
C THR A 352 29.48 -19.27 11.41
N LEU A 353 28.30 -18.66 11.28
CA LEU A 353 28.01 -17.50 10.43
C LEU A 353 28.58 -16.20 11.03
N ARG A 354 29.57 -15.56 10.37
CA ARG A 354 30.11 -14.26 10.81
C ARG A 354 29.70 -13.04 9.96
N SER A 355 29.32 -13.17 8.69
CA SER A 355 29.08 -12.00 7.82
C SER A 355 27.63 -11.51 7.73
N LEU A 356 26.62 -12.37 7.92
CA LEU A 356 25.19 -11.96 7.95
C LEU A 356 24.67 -11.68 9.36
N ASN A 357 25.38 -12.12 10.41
CA ASN A 357 24.98 -11.88 11.80
C ASN A 357 25.31 -10.46 12.29
N ALA A 358 26.30 -9.78 11.69
CA ALA A 358 26.62 -8.39 12.02
C ALA A 358 25.45 -7.43 11.79
N TYR A 359 24.59 -7.73 10.81
CA TYR A 359 23.40 -6.94 10.50
C TYR A 359 22.11 -7.50 11.11
N SER A 360 22.14 -8.61 11.85
CA SER A 360 20.93 -9.28 12.34
C SER A 360 20.66 -9.08 13.83
N TYR A 361 21.68 -8.74 14.64
CA TYR A 361 21.52 -8.76 16.11
C TYR A 361 22.25 -7.63 16.88
N GLY A 362 23.08 -6.80 16.24
CA GLY A 362 23.97 -5.88 16.98
C GLY A 362 23.35 -4.57 17.46
N ASN A 363 22.43 -3.95 16.70
CA ASN A 363 21.99 -2.56 16.96
C ASN A 363 20.48 -2.31 16.78
N MET A 364 19.64 -3.35 16.64
CA MET A 364 18.24 -3.19 16.18
C MET A 364 17.17 -3.13 17.28
N GLU A 365 17.44 -3.52 18.52
CA GLU A 365 16.43 -3.46 19.60
C GLU A 365 16.36 -2.09 20.29
N VAL A 366 17.42 -1.29 20.22
CA VAL A 366 17.49 0.00 20.93
C VAL A 366 16.80 1.13 20.17
N ALA A 367 16.80 1.10 18.83
CA ALA A 367 16.22 2.17 18.02
C ALA A 367 14.67 2.17 17.99
N PHE A 368 14.03 0.99 18.11
CA PHE A 368 12.57 0.90 18.05
C PHE A 368 11.89 1.36 19.35
N ILE A 369 12.55 1.18 20.50
CA ILE A 369 12.08 1.67 21.81
C ILE A 369 12.32 3.18 21.94
N HIS A 370 13.40 3.72 21.35
CA HIS A 370 13.69 5.15 21.44
C HIS A 370 12.80 6.04 20.55
N ASN A 371 12.43 5.59 19.34
CA ASN A 371 11.59 6.39 18.43
C ASN A 371 10.10 6.41 18.81
N SER A 372 9.60 5.34 19.44
CA SER A 372 8.23 5.30 19.96
C SER A 372 8.05 6.06 21.29
N GLN A 373 9.13 6.29 22.05
CA GLN A 373 9.12 7.12 23.25
C GLN A 373 9.31 8.62 22.97
N SER A 374 10.00 8.99 21.88
CA SER A 374 10.20 10.39 21.50
C SER A 374 8.95 11.00 20.85
N ALA A 375 8.23 10.24 20.00
CA ALA A 375 6.94 10.68 19.45
C ALA A 375 5.85 10.87 20.53
N ASN A 376 5.85 10.04 21.58
CA ASN A 376 4.91 10.19 22.70
C ASN A 376 5.27 11.33 23.67
N ARG A 377 6.55 11.74 23.77
CA ARG A 377 6.96 12.88 24.59
C ARG A 377 6.59 14.23 23.96
N GLU A 378 6.76 14.38 22.65
CA GLU A 378 6.37 15.62 21.96
C GLU A 378 4.85 15.86 21.95
N GLN A 379 4.05 14.81 22.08
CA GLN A 379 2.60 14.91 22.15
C GLN A 379 2.08 15.13 23.58
N SER A 380 2.80 14.66 24.61
CA SER A 380 2.49 14.93 26.02
C SER A 380 2.83 16.37 26.43
N ASP A 381 3.87 16.98 25.86
CA ASP A 381 4.26 18.36 26.17
C ASP A 381 3.37 19.42 25.48
N ARG A 382 2.52 19.03 24.53
CA ARG A 382 1.56 19.93 23.86
C ARG A 382 0.16 19.96 24.50
N VAL A 383 -0.13 19.12 25.50
CA VAL A 383 -1.47 19.04 26.14
C VAL A 383 -1.54 19.84 27.45
N THR A 384 -0.45 20.48 27.89
CA THR A 384 -0.49 21.36 29.06
C THR A 384 -0.61 22.82 28.63
N ILE A 385 -1.63 23.50 29.15
CA ILE A 385 -1.97 24.94 29.04
C ILE A 385 -3.02 25.27 27.95
N GLN A 386 -4.29 25.13 28.32
CA GLN A 386 -5.30 26.20 28.18
C GLN A 386 -6.45 25.92 29.16
N GLN A 387 -6.37 26.48 30.37
CA GLN A 387 -7.54 26.58 31.25
C GLN A 387 -8.47 27.68 30.70
N PRO A 388 -9.79 27.46 30.65
CA PRO A 388 -10.74 28.52 30.29
C PRO A 388 -10.82 29.56 31.43
N PRO A 389 -11.06 30.84 31.11
CA PRO A 389 -11.17 31.89 32.12
C PRO A 389 -12.39 31.66 33.01
N PRO A 390 -12.35 32.12 34.28
CA PRO A 390 -13.46 31.98 35.21
C PRO A 390 -14.67 32.79 34.71
N ARG A 391 -15.86 32.21 34.89
CA ARG A 391 -17.12 32.90 34.60
C ARG A 391 -17.27 34.08 35.56
N LEU A 392 -17.43 35.27 35.01
CA LEU A 392 -17.87 36.44 35.76
C LEU A 392 -19.36 36.27 36.08
N ASN A 393 -19.71 36.44 37.36
CA ASN A 393 -21.09 36.59 37.84
C ASN A 393 -21.58 38.01 37.59
#